data_AF-A0A2S2E5F6-F1
#
_entry.id   AF-A0A2S2E5F6-F1
#
_cell.length_a   1.000
_cell.length_b   1.000
_cell.length_c   1.000
_cell.angle_alpha   90.00
_cell.angle_beta   90.00
_cell.angle_gamma   90.00
#
_symmetry.space_group_name_H-M   'P 1'
#
loop_
_entity.id
_entity.type
_entity.pdbx_description
1 polymer ?
#
loop_
_entity_poly.entity_id
_entity_poly.type
_entity_poly.pdbx_seq_one_letter_code
_entity_poly.pdbx_strand_id
1 'polypeptide(L)'
;MTKKDANSPKPEVTFKCLDCRYTFRAPPVRVEDEPSRAHPYRYFANCPDCHREVQQVNWEVGVFSSVLASTGPTTPEGKAASASNLAGHPSVQSSKLTRYNALKHGAYAKTAMFFPARPGKYPQCKTCDVDFEYCATQPACIKRTELVMQHLLAFESGDPSTLLNLQAVNQANLSAIFSDMIQQIAADGVALKNPVYGFDKEGGFHIGQYRDPDTGQDIVLEEVKSHPLLKPLMDMLSKNNLSMADLNMTPKVQVDQGIQMGQLNDEDADKEKMLEYQQRMSSNLDQLRDQISRSRARVSQDSVLSEYMQDEAEEGEFIEVKADDSPER
;
A
#
# COMPACT_ATOMS: atom_id res chain seq x y z
N MET A 1 17.17 -44.30 27.49
CA MET A 1 17.99 -44.31 26.28
C MET A 1 19.06 -43.24 26.44
N THR A 2 20.32 -43.63 26.60
CA THR A 2 21.46 -42.71 26.65
C THR A 2 21.43 -41.83 25.40
N LYS A 3 21.44 -40.51 25.55
CA LYS A 3 21.55 -39.58 24.42
C LYS A 3 22.85 -39.92 23.70
N LYS A 4 22.77 -40.52 22.50
CA LYS A 4 23.94 -40.72 21.65
C LYS A 4 24.54 -39.34 21.39
N ASP A 5 25.81 -39.17 21.72
CA ASP A 5 26.51 -37.91 21.54
C ASP A 5 26.37 -37.47 20.08
N ALA A 6 25.87 -36.26 19.88
CA ALA A 6 25.53 -35.78 18.55
C ALA A 6 26.79 -35.61 17.66
N ASN A 7 27.96 -35.52 18.30
CA ASN A 7 29.30 -35.40 17.70
C ASN A 7 29.99 -36.74 17.42
N SER A 8 29.33 -37.90 17.52
CA SER A 8 29.93 -39.17 17.11
C SER A 8 29.67 -39.46 15.62
N PRO A 9 30.53 -40.26 14.94
CA PRO A 9 30.26 -40.75 13.59
C PRO A 9 28.88 -41.44 13.50
N LYS A 10 28.16 -41.18 12.42
CA LYS A 10 26.83 -41.76 12.17
C LYS A 10 26.98 -43.11 11.46
N PRO A 11 26.23 -44.14 11.89
CA PRO A 11 26.32 -45.48 11.29
C PRO A 11 25.67 -45.55 9.91
N GLU A 12 24.74 -44.65 9.58
CA GLU A 12 24.08 -44.57 8.28
C GLU A 12 23.96 -43.11 7.86
N VAL A 13 24.24 -42.86 6.57
CA VAL A 13 24.18 -41.55 5.93
C VAL A 13 23.57 -41.72 4.54
N THR A 14 22.94 -40.68 4.04
CA THR A 14 22.35 -40.59 2.72
C THR A 14 23.36 -40.02 1.72
N PHE A 15 23.48 -40.68 0.58
CA PHE A 15 24.37 -40.34 -0.52
C PHE A 15 23.56 -40.13 -1.80
N LYS A 16 24.05 -39.27 -2.69
CA LYS A 16 23.43 -39.02 -4.00
C LYS A 16 24.52 -38.94 -5.05
N CYS A 17 24.55 -39.93 -5.94
CA CYS A 17 25.51 -39.93 -7.03
C CYS A 17 25.17 -38.84 -8.04
N LEU A 18 26.17 -38.09 -8.51
CA LEU A 18 25.97 -37.06 -9.53
C LEU A 18 25.80 -37.66 -10.93
N ASP A 19 26.45 -38.80 -11.20
CA ASP A 19 26.44 -39.44 -12.52
C ASP A 19 25.13 -40.18 -12.80
N CYS A 20 24.73 -41.10 -11.93
CA CYS A 20 23.48 -41.88 -12.11
C CYS A 20 22.26 -41.25 -11.42
N ARG A 21 22.44 -40.14 -10.69
CA ARG A 21 21.39 -39.45 -9.89
C ARG A 21 20.70 -40.34 -8.84
N TYR A 22 21.20 -41.55 -8.61
CA TYR A 22 20.67 -42.48 -7.63
C TYR A 22 20.94 -41.98 -6.21
N THR A 23 19.91 -41.97 -5.38
CA THR A 23 19.98 -41.59 -3.97
C THR A 23 19.80 -42.83 -3.11
N PHE A 24 20.73 -43.07 -2.20
CA PHE A 24 20.73 -44.27 -1.38
C PHE A 24 21.22 -43.96 0.03
N ARG A 25 20.80 -44.80 0.98
CA ARG A 25 21.22 -44.72 2.39
C ARG A 25 22.03 -45.96 2.72
N ALA A 26 23.25 -45.76 3.18
CA ALA A 26 24.22 -46.83 3.40
C ALA A 26 25.16 -46.46 4.55
N PRO A 27 25.87 -47.45 5.12
CA PRO A 27 27.01 -47.16 5.98
C PRO A 27 28.13 -46.49 5.16
N PRO A 28 28.80 -45.46 5.70
CA PRO A 28 29.93 -44.84 5.03
C PRO A 28 31.09 -45.84 4.90
N VAL A 29 31.70 -45.88 3.72
CA VAL A 29 32.90 -46.68 3.44
C VAL A 29 34.14 -45.93 3.92
N ARG A 30 34.17 -44.61 3.73
CA ARG A 30 35.25 -43.73 4.20
C ARG A 30 34.65 -42.58 5.01
N VAL A 31 35.29 -42.29 6.14
CA VAL A 31 34.98 -41.16 7.01
C VAL A 31 36.23 -40.32 7.13
N GLU A 32 36.12 -39.02 6.82
CA GLU A 32 37.21 -38.05 6.96
C GLU A 32 36.89 -37.06 8.07
N ASP A 33 37.90 -36.75 8.88
CA ASP A 33 37.79 -35.76 9.95
C ASP A 33 37.93 -34.35 9.38
N GLU A 34 36.91 -33.52 9.60
CA GLU A 34 36.91 -32.11 9.23
C GLU A 34 36.32 -31.27 10.38
N PRO A 35 37.17 -30.89 11.36
CA PRO A 35 36.72 -30.25 12.59
C PRO A 35 36.18 -28.83 12.39
N SER A 36 36.37 -28.24 11.21
CA SER A 36 35.84 -26.91 10.86
C SER A 36 34.33 -26.90 10.61
N ARG A 37 33.71 -28.07 10.37
CA ARG A 37 32.27 -28.18 10.13
C ARG A 37 31.48 -28.36 11.42
N ALA A 38 30.22 -27.95 11.39
CA ALA A 38 29.30 -28.13 12.51
C ALA A 38 29.16 -29.60 12.95
N HIS A 39 29.16 -30.52 11.97
CA HIS A 39 29.38 -31.95 12.21
C HIS A 39 30.81 -32.30 11.81
N PRO A 40 31.67 -32.81 12.72
CA PRO A 40 33.12 -32.93 12.49
C PRO A 40 33.57 -33.96 11.44
N TYR A 41 32.66 -34.62 10.74
CA TYR A 41 32.97 -35.75 9.85
C TYR A 41 32.36 -35.57 8.47
N ARG A 42 33.14 -35.88 7.43
CA ARG A 42 32.68 -36.10 6.07
C ARG A 42 32.51 -37.58 5.80
N TYR A 43 31.42 -37.93 5.13
CA TYR A 43 31.10 -39.30 4.77
C TYR A 43 31.17 -39.51 3.26
N PHE A 44 31.73 -40.66 2.88
CA PHE A 44 31.78 -41.15 1.51
C PHE A 44 31.32 -42.60 1.44
N ALA A 45 30.62 -42.95 0.36
CA ALA A 45 30.23 -44.32 0.08
C ALA A 45 30.28 -44.58 -1.44
N ASN A 46 30.42 -45.85 -1.81
CA ASN A 46 30.38 -46.26 -3.21
C ASN A 46 28.94 -46.38 -3.67
N CYS A 47 28.63 -45.83 -4.84
CA CYS A 47 27.32 -45.97 -5.44
C CYS A 47 27.07 -47.45 -5.81
N PRO A 48 25.90 -48.03 -5.49
CA PRO A 48 25.60 -49.42 -5.85
C PRO A 48 25.41 -49.64 -7.35
N ASP A 49 25.15 -48.57 -8.12
CA ASP A 49 24.86 -48.64 -9.56
C ASP A 49 26.12 -48.39 -10.41
N CYS A 50 26.80 -47.26 -10.20
CA CYS A 50 27.98 -46.90 -11.00
C CYS A 50 29.33 -47.16 -10.29
N HIS A 51 29.31 -47.68 -9.05
CA HIS A 51 30.49 -48.00 -8.22
C HIS A 51 31.49 -46.86 -7.98
N ARG A 52 31.15 -45.63 -8.34
CA ARG A 52 31.95 -44.44 -8.03
C ARG A 52 31.79 -44.05 -6.57
N GLU A 53 32.85 -43.50 -6.00
CA GLU A 53 32.81 -42.90 -4.67
C GLU A 53 31.99 -41.61 -4.72
N VAL A 54 31.05 -41.48 -3.79
CA VAL A 54 30.09 -40.39 -3.73
C VAL A 54 30.09 -39.82 -2.32
N GLN A 55 30.05 -38.50 -2.23
CA GLN A 55 29.94 -37.78 -0.97
C GLN A 55 28.49 -37.74 -0.46
N GLN A 56 28.31 -37.61 0.86
CA GLN A 56 27.02 -37.37 1.50
C GLN A 56 26.23 -36.24 0.84
N VAL A 57 24.89 -36.28 0.91
CA VAL A 57 24.06 -35.25 0.28
C VAL A 57 24.08 -33.93 1.05
N ASN A 58 24.09 -32.82 0.32
CA ASN A 58 24.12 -31.45 0.88
C ASN A 58 22.97 -31.13 1.84
N TRP A 59 21.75 -31.66 1.62
CA TRP A 59 20.65 -31.39 2.55
C TRP A 59 20.83 -32.12 3.89
N GLU A 60 21.46 -33.29 3.90
CA GLU A 60 21.73 -34.03 5.13
C GLU A 60 22.88 -33.38 5.93
N VAL A 61 23.86 -32.78 5.23
CA VAL A 61 24.81 -31.85 5.85
C VAL A 61 24.05 -30.72 6.57
N GLY A 62 23.05 -30.13 5.91
CA GLY A 62 22.20 -29.07 6.49
C GLY A 62 21.40 -29.54 7.70
N VAL A 63 20.92 -30.78 7.69
CA VAL A 63 20.25 -31.38 8.84
C VAL A 63 21.23 -31.54 10.01
N PHE A 64 22.44 -32.06 9.78
CA PHE A 64 23.43 -32.20 10.84
C PHE A 64 23.90 -30.85 11.39
N SER A 65 24.07 -29.85 10.54
CA SER A 65 24.44 -28.50 10.99
C SER A 65 23.32 -27.84 11.80
N SER A 66 22.05 -28.03 11.44
CA SER A 66 20.93 -27.46 12.20
C SER A 66 20.82 -28.00 13.63
N VAL A 67 21.10 -29.30 13.82
CA VAL A 67 21.03 -29.95 15.13
C VAL A 67 22.21 -29.56 16.01
N LEU A 68 23.40 -29.39 15.43
CA LEU A 68 24.64 -29.12 16.18
C LEU A 68 24.91 -27.62 16.39
N ALA A 69 24.51 -26.77 15.45
CA ALA A 69 24.61 -25.31 15.55
C ALA A 69 23.32 -24.66 16.10
N SER A 70 22.54 -25.40 16.89
CA SER A 70 21.37 -24.85 17.58
C SER A 70 21.81 -23.69 18.47
N THR A 71 21.32 -22.48 18.17
CA THR A 71 21.66 -21.19 18.80
C THR A 71 21.07 -21.01 20.21
N GLY A 72 21.05 -22.08 21.00
CA GLY A 72 20.65 -22.02 22.40
C GLY A 72 21.75 -21.39 23.27
N PRO A 73 21.40 -20.81 24.42
CA PRO A 73 22.40 -20.30 25.35
C PRO A 73 23.32 -21.44 25.82
N THR A 74 24.62 -21.27 25.61
CA THR A 74 25.65 -22.26 25.97
C THR A 74 26.08 -22.14 27.43
N THR A 75 26.00 -20.92 27.98
CA THR A 75 26.37 -20.60 29.37
C THR A 75 25.35 -21.15 30.37
N PRO A 76 25.80 -21.56 31.57
CA PRO A 76 24.89 -22.03 32.62
C PRO A 76 23.88 -20.95 33.03
N GLU A 77 24.30 -19.68 33.06
CA GLU A 77 23.45 -18.52 33.32
C GLU A 77 22.39 -18.32 32.22
N GLY A 78 22.77 -18.43 30.95
CA GLY A 78 21.82 -18.30 29.84
C GLY A 78 20.83 -19.47 29.80
N LYS A 79 21.26 -20.68 30.19
CA LYS A 79 20.35 -21.83 30.35
C LYS A 79 19.38 -21.62 31.50
N ALA A 80 19.84 -21.05 32.62
CA ALA A 80 18.99 -20.72 33.76
C ALA A 80 17.98 -19.62 33.43
N ALA A 81 18.38 -18.57 32.71
CA ALA A 81 17.49 -17.51 32.23
C ALA A 81 16.46 -18.03 31.21
N SER A 82 16.88 -18.93 30.31
CA SER A 82 15.95 -19.60 29.39
C SER A 82 14.97 -20.51 30.15
N ALA A 83 15.43 -21.17 31.22
CA ALA A 83 14.61 -22.02 32.08
C ALA A 83 13.62 -21.20 32.94
N SER A 84 14.03 -20.04 33.46
CA SER A 84 13.17 -19.14 34.23
C SER A 84 12.04 -18.55 33.36
N ASN A 85 12.26 -18.37 32.06
CA ASN A 85 11.19 -18.00 31.12
C ASN A 85 10.08 -19.06 30.99
N LEU A 86 10.33 -20.31 31.42
CA LEU A 86 9.31 -21.36 31.49
C LEU A 86 8.64 -21.43 32.87
N ALA A 87 9.19 -20.76 33.89
CA ALA A 87 8.64 -20.72 35.24
C ALA A 87 7.47 -19.73 35.27
N GLY A 88 6.25 -20.27 35.37
CA GLY A 88 5.00 -19.49 35.30
C GLY A 88 3.87 -20.22 34.57
N HIS A 89 4.15 -21.34 33.89
CA HIS A 89 3.13 -22.13 33.22
C HIS A 89 2.70 -23.34 34.08
N PRO A 90 1.38 -23.53 34.30
CA PRO A 90 0.86 -24.49 35.29
C PRO A 90 1.07 -25.98 34.92
N SER A 91 1.43 -26.31 33.67
CA SER A 91 1.75 -27.69 33.27
C SER A 91 2.82 -27.80 32.18
N VAL A 92 3.51 -28.95 32.13
CA VAL A 92 4.54 -29.27 31.11
C VAL A 92 3.96 -29.29 29.68
N GLN A 93 2.65 -29.52 29.52
CA GLN A 93 1.97 -29.44 28.23
C GLN A 93 1.72 -27.98 27.83
N SER A 94 1.32 -27.12 28.78
CA SER A 94 1.11 -25.68 28.55
C SER A 94 2.38 -24.93 28.15
N SER A 95 3.54 -25.34 28.67
CA SER A 95 4.84 -24.75 28.29
C SER A 95 5.36 -25.22 26.93
N LYS A 96 4.92 -26.40 26.45
CA LYS A 96 5.15 -26.86 25.08
C LYS A 96 4.23 -26.14 24.09
N LEU A 97 2.97 -25.91 24.47
CA LEU A 97 2.00 -25.15 23.68
C LEU A 97 2.48 -23.72 23.42
N THR A 98 3.11 -23.02 24.36
CA THR A 98 3.67 -21.67 24.11
C THR A 98 4.84 -21.68 23.12
N ARG A 99 5.70 -22.71 23.14
CA ARG A 99 6.77 -22.88 22.11
C ARG A 99 6.21 -23.24 20.73
N TYR A 100 5.11 -24.00 20.66
CA TYR A 100 4.44 -24.34 19.41
C TYR A 100 3.46 -23.25 18.91
N ASN A 101 2.96 -22.38 19.79
CA ASN A 101 2.14 -21.21 19.45
C ASN A 101 2.95 -20.15 18.68
N ALA A 102 4.26 -20.11 18.86
CA ALA A 102 5.15 -19.32 18.00
C ALA A 102 5.27 -19.90 16.57
N LEU A 103 4.82 -21.13 16.33
CA LEU A 103 5.09 -21.86 15.09
C LEU A 103 3.86 -22.39 14.34
N LYS A 104 2.63 -22.40 14.88
CA LYS A 104 1.45 -22.84 14.10
C LYS A 104 0.16 -22.14 14.52
N HIS A 105 -0.26 -21.14 13.75
CA HIS A 105 -1.53 -21.03 13.00
C HIS A 105 -1.46 -19.76 12.11
N GLY A 106 -0.81 -19.88 10.94
CA GLY A 106 -0.52 -18.76 10.02
C GLY A 106 -1.72 -18.08 9.35
N ALA A 107 -2.97 -18.40 9.71
CA ALA A 107 -4.15 -17.69 9.21
C ALA A 107 -4.65 -16.57 10.15
N TYR A 108 -4.43 -16.70 11.47
CA TYR A 108 -4.93 -15.73 12.46
C TYR A 108 -3.92 -15.39 13.57
N ALA A 109 -2.69 -15.93 13.54
CA ALA A 109 -1.62 -15.49 14.42
C ALA A 109 -1.13 -14.09 14.00
N LYS A 110 -1.89 -13.05 14.34
CA LYS A 110 -1.45 -11.67 14.27
C LYS A 110 -0.38 -11.48 15.36
N THR A 111 0.87 -11.77 15.06
CA THR A 111 1.96 -11.09 15.79
C THR A 111 1.81 -9.62 15.48
N ALA A 112 1.14 -8.87 16.35
CA ALA A 112 1.26 -7.42 16.33
C ALA A 112 2.75 -7.14 16.53
N MET A 113 3.46 -6.86 15.44
CA MET A 113 4.83 -6.39 15.49
C MET A 113 4.74 -4.98 16.06
N PHE A 114 4.73 -4.86 17.39
CA PHE A 114 4.77 -3.59 18.06
C PHE A 114 5.96 -2.80 17.50
N PHE A 115 5.69 -1.59 17.01
CA PHE A 115 6.75 -0.74 16.49
C PHE A 115 7.68 -0.39 17.66
N PRO A 116 8.97 -0.75 17.62
CA PRO A 116 9.85 -0.51 18.76
C PRO A 116 9.94 0.98 19.05
N ALA A 117 9.99 1.35 20.33
CA ALA A 117 10.16 2.76 20.68
C ALA A 117 11.59 3.21 20.30
N ARG A 118 11.68 4.03 19.26
CA ARG A 118 12.95 4.60 18.76
C ARG A 118 12.75 6.11 18.53
N PRO A 119 13.00 6.94 19.56
CA PRO A 119 12.85 8.38 19.46
C PRO A 119 13.67 8.94 18.28
N GLY A 120 13.07 9.83 17.49
CA GLY A 120 13.72 10.49 16.35
C GLY A 120 14.00 9.61 15.12
N LYS A 121 13.75 8.29 15.16
CA LYS A 121 14.04 7.39 14.03
C LYS A 121 12.91 7.25 13.02
N TYR A 122 11.67 7.55 13.42
CA TYR A 122 10.55 7.49 12.51
C TYR A 122 10.20 8.87 11.94
N PRO A 123 9.68 8.96 10.70
CA PRO A 123 9.29 10.24 10.10
C PRO A 123 8.29 11.02 10.96
N GLN A 124 7.32 10.33 11.57
CA GLN A 124 6.32 10.97 12.43
C GLN A 124 6.89 11.49 13.76
N CYS A 125 8.11 11.09 14.17
CA CYS A 125 8.73 11.61 15.39
C CYS A 125 9.01 13.12 15.30
N LYS A 126 9.10 13.69 14.08
CA LYS A 126 9.32 15.14 13.88
C LYS A 126 8.16 16.00 14.36
N THR A 127 6.94 15.47 14.28
CA THR A 127 5.68 16.16 14.65
C THR A 127 5.02 15.51 15.86
N CYS A 128 5.72 14.60 16.54
CA CYS A 128 5.20 13.85 17.67
C CYS A 128 5.30 14.69 18.94
N ASP A 129 4.18 14.76 19.67
CA ASP A 129 4.00 15.42 20.97
C ASP A 129 4.59 14.64 22.15
N VAL A 130 4.90 13.35 21.95
CA VAL A 130 5.47 12.49 23.00
C VAL A 130 6.93 12.82 23.28
N ASP A 131 7.24 13.10 24.55
CA ASP A 131 8.60 13.31 25.04
C ASP A 131 9.53 12.13 24.69
N PHE A 132 10.75 12.45 24.26
CA PHE A 132 11.76 11.47 23.85
C PHE A 132 12.25 10.60 25.01
N GLU A 133 12.37 11.16 26.21
CA GLU A 133 12.78 10.41 27.40
C GLU A 133 11.72 9.38 27.76
N TYR A 134 10.46 9.81 27.82
CA TYR A 134 9.33 8.91 28.06
C TYR A 134 9.20 7.86 26.95
N CYS A 135 9.32 8.25 25.69
CA CYS A 135 9.24 7.32 24.55
C CYS A 135 10.31 6.23 24.63
N ALA A 136 11.55 6.54 25.00
CA ALA A 136 12.64 5.56 25.10
C ALA A 136 12.41 4.48 26.16
N THR A 137 11.64 4.79 27.21
CA THR A 137 11.31 3.84 28.29
C THR A 137 10.26 2.80 27.88
N GLN A 138 9.47 3.10 26.86
CA GLN A 138 8.37 2.24 26.44
C GLN A 138 8.87 1.07 25.58
N PRO A 139 8.27 -0.13 25.68
CA PRO A 139 8.60 -1.24 24.81
C PRO A 139 8.19 -0.99 23.35
N ALA A 140 7.24 -0.09 23.11
CA ALA A 140 6.69 0.21 21.80
C ALA A 140 6.34 1.70 21.63
N CYS A 141 6.31 2.16 20.39
CA CYS A 141 5.83 3.49 20.02
C CYS A 141 4.32 3.59 20.32
N ILE A 142 3.96 4.45 21.28
CA ILE A 142 2.58 4.60 21.76
C ILE A 142 1.63 4.99 20.62
N LYS A 143 1.94 6.04 19.85
CA LYS A 143 1.06 6.54 18.78
C LYS A 143 0.79 5.52 17.68
N ARG A 144 1.81 4.74 17.30
CA ARG A 144 1.62 3.68 16.29
C ARG A 144 0.85 2.50 16.86
N THR A 145 1.11 2.15 18.11
CA THR A 145 0.37 1.09 18.79
C THR A 145 -1.10 1.47 18.93
N GLU A 146 -1.41 2.71 19.31
CA GLU A 146 -2.77 3.24 19.38
C GLU A 146 -3.50 3.13 18.04
N LEU A 147 -2.87 3.59 16.94
CA LEU A 147 -3.44 3.49 15.60
C LEU A 147 -3.72 2.03 15.19
N VAL A 148 -2.76 1.12 15.43
CA VAL A 148 -2.95 -0.31 15.13
C VAL A 148 -4.07 -0.90 15.97
N MET A 149 -4.15 -0.55 17.26
CA MET A 149 -5.20 -1.02 18.14
C MET A 149 -6.57 -0.49 17.72
N GLN A 150 -6.70 0.78 17.30
CA GLN A 150 -7.95 1.32 16.76
C GLN A 150 -8.44 0.53 15.54
N HIS A 151 -7.53 0.20 14.61
CA HIS A 151 -7.88 -0.63 13.45
C HIS A 151 -8.24 -2.07 13.81
N LEU A 152 -7.56 -2.67 14.79
CA LEU A 152 -7.89 -4.01 15.27
C LEU A 152 -9.24 -4.04 15.98
N LEU A 153 -9.50 -3.05 16.84
CA LEU A 153 -10.77 -2.90 17.54
C LEU A 153 -11.92 -2.73 16.55
N ALA A 154 -11.77 -1.87 15.54
CA ALA A 154 -12.76 -1.69 14.48
C ALA A 154 -13.06 -3.01 13.74
N PHE A 155 -12.03 -3.84 13.52
CA PHE A 155 -12.18 -5.12 12.85
C PHE A 155 -12.82 -6.19 13.75
N GLU A 156 -12.48 -6.22 15.03
CA GLU A 156 -13.03 -7.17 15.99
C GLU A 156 -14.46 -6.83 16.41
N SER A 157 -14.77 -5.54 16.57
CA SER A 157 -16.12 -5.08 16.88
C SER A 157 -17.06 -5.11 15.67
N GLY A 158 -16.51 -5.18 14.45
CA GLY A 158 -17.27 -5.04 13.21
C GLY A 158 -17.89 -3.65 13.05
N ASP A 159 -17.46 -2.66 13.84
CA ASP A 159 -17.97 -1.30 13.81
C ASP A 159 -16.94 -0.33 13.19
N PRO A 160 -17.13 0.06 11.91
CA PRO A 160 -16.23 0.99 11.23
C PRO A 160 -16.37 2.43 11.74
N SER A 161 -17.37 2.74 12.57
CA SER A 161 -17.60 4.09 13.11
C SER A 161 -16.38 4.64 13.84
N THR A 162 -15.65 3.76 14.52
CA THR A 162 -14.43 4.06 15.27
C THR A 162 -13.29 4.61 14.41
N LEU A 163 -13.30 4.34 13.10
CA LEU A 163 -12.30 4.82 12.15
C LEU A 163 -12.76 6.06 11.37
N LEU A 164 -14.03 6.47 11.47
CA LEU A 164 -14.57 7.56 10.65
C LEU A 164 -13.82 8.87 10.82
N ASN A 165 -13.45 9.24 12.05
CA ASN A 165 -12.67 10.45 12.30
C ASN A 165 -11.29 10.35 11.65
N LEU A 166 -10.59 9.22 11.85
CA LEU A 166 -9.28 8.98 11.25
C LEU A 166 -9.34 9.03 9.73
N GLN A 167 -10.39 8.45 9.13
CA GLN A 167 -10.59 8.47 7.68
C GLN A 167 -10.96 9.85 7.15
N ALA A 168 -11.77 10.62 7.88
CA ALA A 168 -12.09 11.99 7.52
C ALA A 168 -10.83 12.87 7.49
N VAL A 169 -9.95 12.73 8.49
CA VAL A 169 -8.67 13.44 8.53
C VAL A 169 -7.75 13.02 7.37
N ASN A 170 -7.65 11.72 7.10
CA ASN A 170 -6.86 11.23 5.96
C ASN A 170 -7.39 11.74 4.63
N GLN A 171 -8.71 11.72 4.44
CA GLN A 171 -9.34 12.21 3.22
C GLN A 171 -9.16 13.71 3.05
N ALA A 172 -9.24 14.49 4.13
CA ALA A 172 -8.95 15.92 4.09
C ALA A 172 -7.48 16.19 3.68
N ASN A 173 -6.53 15.44 4.25
CA ASN A 173 -5.11 15.57 3.89
C ASN A 173 -4.85 15.18 2.43
N LEU A 174 -5.47 14.10 1.93
CA LEU A 174 -5.35 13.72 0.52
C LEU A 174 -5.97 14.77 -0.41
N SER A 175 -7.13 15.33 -0.03
CA SER A 175 -7.79 16.41 -0.78
C SER A 175 -6.94 17.69 -0.82
N ALA A 176 -6.21 18.00 0.25
CA ALA A 176 -5.28 19.12 0.26
C ALA A 176 -4.14 18.91 -0.74
N ILE A 177 -3.51 17.73 -0.74
CA ILE A 177 -2.45 17.38 -1.71
C ILE A 177 -2.97 17.44 -3.15
N PHE A 178 -4.20 16.98 -3.41
CA PHE A 178 -4.82 17.13 -4.74
C PHE A 178 -4.99 18.61 -5.14
N SER A 179 -5.45 19.44 -4.22
CA SER A 179 -5.63 20.87 -4.46
C SER A 179 -4.29 21.55 -4.78
N ASP A 180 -3.24 21.21 -4.04
CA ASP A 180 -1.89 21.73 -4.27
C ASP A 180 -1.33 21.27 -5.63
N MET A 181 -1.52 20.01 -6.00
CA MET A 181 -1.11 19.51 -7.32
C MET A 181 -1.86 20.20 -8.46
N ILE A 182 -3.16 20.46 -8.30
CA ILE A 182 -3.96 21.20 -9.30
C ILE A 182 -3.48 22.66 -9.40
N GLN A 183 -3.23 23.32 -8.26
CA GLN A 183 -2.72 24.68 -8.24
C GLN A 183 -1.35 24.78 -8.90
N GLN A 184 -0.46 23.82 -8.65
CA GLN A 184 0.85 23.77 -9.31
C GLN A 184 0.70 23.57 -10.83
N ILE A 185 -0.17 22.66 -11.27
CA ILE A 185 -0.45 22.47 -12.71
C ILE A 185 -1.04 23.74 -13.34
N ALA A 186 -1.90 24.46 -12.61
CA ALA A 186 -2.48 25.72 -13.08
C ALA A 186 -1.45 26.85 -13.15
N ALA A 187 -0.49 26.88 -12.23
CA ALA A 187 0.58 27.88 -12.18
C ALA A 187 1.68 27.63 -13.24
N ASP A 188 2.13 26.39 -13.37
CA ASP A 188 3.18 25.99 -14.33
C ASP A 188 2.62 25.85 -15.76
N GLY A 189 1.31 25.68 -15.91
CA GLY A 189 0.63 25.40 -17.17
C GLY A 189 0.79 23.96 -17.65
N VAL A 190 0.07 23.60 -18.72
CA VAL A 190 0.05 22.22 -19.26
C VAL A 190 1.37 21.84 -19.95
N ALA A 191 2.19 22.82 -20.31
CA ALA A 191 3.31 22.67 -21.21
C ALA A 191 4.66 22.89 -20.51
N LEU A 192 5.36 21.81 -20.19
CA LEU A 192 6.81 21.89 -20.02
C LEU A 192 7.45 21.90 -21.41
N LYS A 193 8.25 22.92 -21.65
CA LYS A 193 8.93 23.16 -22.92
C LYS A 193 10.36 22.66 -22.84
N ASN A 194 10.66 21.56 -23.52
CA ASN A 194 12.03 21.05 -23.61
C ASN A 194 12.62 21.43 -24.97
N PRO A 195 13.83 22.01 -25.04
CA PRO A 195 14.45 22.31 -26.31
C PRO A 195 14.74 21.01 -27.07
N VAL A 196 14.35 20.95 -28.34
CA VAL A 196 14.65 19.82 -29.21
C VAL A 196 16.14 19.87 -29.57
N TYR A 197 16.86 18.83 -29.20
CA TYR A 197 18.27 18.65 -29.57
C TYR A 197 18.47 17.38 -30.40
N GLY A 198 19.36 17.48 -31.38
CA GLY A 198 19.80 16.36 -32.21
C GLY A 198 21.31 16.13 -32.02
N PHE A 199 21.70 14.86 -32.04
CA PHE A 199 23.12 14.46 -32.13
C PHE A 199 23.41 14.05 -33.57
N ASP A 200 24.46 14.63 -34.15
CA ASP A 200 24.97 14.16 -35.43
C ASP A 200 25.84 12.90 -35.26
N LYS A 201 25.98 12.09 -36.30
CA LYS A 201 26.77 10.84 -36.29
C LYS A 201 28.26 11.06 -36.00
N GLU A 202 28.74 12.30 -36.09
CA GLU A 202 30.10 12.73 -35.76
C GLU A 202 30.23 13.37 -34.36
N GLY A 203 29.17 13.34 -33.53
CA GLY A 203 29.23 13.78 -32.14
C GLY A 203 28.97 15.29 -31.91
N GLY A 204 28.48 16.01 -32.92
CA GLY A 204 28.01 17.39 -32.77
C GLY A 204 26.62 17.48 -32.11
N PHE A 205 26.46 18.40 -31.15
CA PHE A 205 25.18 18.72 -30.52
C PHE A 205 24.56 19.95 -31.18
N HIS A 206 23.35 19.81 -31.73
CA HIS A 206 22.63 20.90 -32.38
C HIS A 206 21.27 21.11 -31.69
N ILE A 207 21.00 22.35 -31.30
CA ILE A 207 19.69 22.80 -30.81
C ILE A 207 18.89 23.23 -32.04
N GLY A 208 17.66 22.73 -32.21
CA GLY A 208 16.78 23.18 -33.28
C GLY A 208 16.39 24.63 -33.07
N GLN A 209 16.75 25.53 -33.97
CA GLN A 209 16.36 26.94 -33.97
C GLN A 209 15.68 27.26 -35.31
N TYR A 210 14.62 28.06 -35.26
CA TYR A 210 14.01 28.64 -36.46
C TYR A 210 13.96 30.16 -36.31
N ARG A 211 14.10 30.87 -37.44
CA ARG A 211 14.07 32.33 -37.46
C ARG A 211 12.65 32.79 -37.79
N ASP A 212 12.06 33.54 -36.87
CA ASP A 212 10.67 33.98 -37.01
C ASP A 212 10.57 35.10 -38.06
N PRO A 213 9.67 35.01 -39.06
CA PRO A 213 9.65 35.95 -40.20
C PRO A 213 9.30 37.40 -39.83
N ASP A 214 8.52 37.59 -38.75
CA ASP A 214 7.98 38.91 -38.39
C ASP A 214 8.85 39.67 -37.38
N THR A 215 9.64 38.98 -36.55
CA THR A 215 10.45 39.59 -35.48
C THR A 215 11.95 39.43 -35.68
N GLY A 216 12.38 38.57 -36.61
CA GLY A 216 13.78 38.38 -36.99
C GLY A 216 14.68 37.74 -35.94
N GLN A 217 14.10 37.28 -34.82
CA GLN A 217 14.79 36.60 -33.72
C GLN A 217 14.82 35.08 -33.93
N ASP A 218 15.91 34.45 -33.50
CA ASP A 218 16.07 32.99 -33.54
C ASP A 218 15.38 32.38 -32.32
N ILE A 219 14.28 31.65 -32.55
CA ILE A 219 13.50 30.97 -31.52
C ILE A 219 13.87 29.49 -31.52
N VAL A 220 14.15 28.95 -30.32
CA VAL A 220 14.44 27.52 -30.13
C VAL A 220 13.16 26.70 -30.30
N LEU A 221 13.20 25.61 -31.06
CA LEU A 221 12.10 24.65 -31.15
C LEU A 221 11.96 23.90 -29.83
N GLU A 222 10.79 23.99 -29.22
CA GLU A 222 10.47 23.37 -27.94
C GLU A 222 9.46 22.23 -28.14
N GLU A 223 9.79 21.02 -27.65
CA GLU A 223 8.84 19.91 -27.53
C GLU A 223 7.95 20.17 -26.31
N VAL A 224 6.63 20.22 -26.54
CA VAL A 224 5.62 20.40 -25.49
C VAL A 224 5.29 19.03 -24.89
N LYS A 225 5.72 18.78 -23.65
CA LYS A 225 5.31 17.60 -22.87
C LYS A 225 4.27 17.98 -21.83
N SER A 226 3.40 17.02 -21.52
CA SER A 226 2.42 17.16 -20.44
C SER A 226 3.11 17.31 -19.09
N HIS A 227 2.45 18.02 -18.17
CA HIS A 227 2.95 18.24 -16.81
C HIS A 227 3.19 16.89 -16.08
N PRO A 228 4.36 16.69 -15.45
CA PRO A 228 4.76 15.40 -14.87
C PRO A 228 3.86 14.97 -13.71
N LEU A 229 3.15 15.90 -13.07
CA LEU A 229 2.20 15.63 -11.99
C LEU A 229 0.82 15.15 -12.47
N LEU A 230 0.48 15.27 -13.76
CA LEU A 230 -0.83 14.81 -14.26
C LEU A 230 -1.01 13.30 -14.11
N LYS A 231 0.04 12.53 -14.38
CA LYS A 231 0.00 11.07 -14.27
C LYS A 231 -0.12 10.60 -12.80
N PRO A 232 0.71 11.07 -11.85
CA PRO A 232 0.53 10.81 -10.42
C PRO A 232 -0.85 11.22 -9.89
N LEU A 233 -1.38 12.36 -10.33
CA LEU A 233 -2.71 12.84 -9.91
C LEU A 233 -3.82 11.86 -10.35
N MET A 234 -3.80 11.41 -11.61
CA MET A 234 -4.76 10.41 -12.12
C MET A 234 -4.61 9.05 -11.41
N ASP A 235 -3.37 8.61 -11.18
CA ASP A 235 -3.08 7.36 -10.46
C ASP A 235 -3.55 7.42 -9.00
N MET A 236 -3.47 8.58 -8.36
CA MET A 236 -3.87 8.77 -6.97
C MET A 236 -5.39 8.94 -6.84
N LEU A 237 -6.05 9.63 -7.77
CA LEU A 237 -7.51 9.80 -7.80
C LEU A 237 -8.22 8.46 -8.02
N SER A 238 -7.71 7.65 -8.95
CA SER A 238 -8.25 6.30 -9.21
C SER A 238 -8.09 5.36 -8.01
N LYS A 239 -6.95 5.42 -7.29
CA LYS A 239 -6.67 4.58 -6.13
C LYS A 239 -7.38 5.04 -4.85
N ASN A 240 -7.63 6.34 -4.67
CA ASN A 240 -8.32 6.84 -3.48
C ASN A 240 -9.79 6.37 -3.45
N ASN A 241 -10.48 6.37 -4.59
CA ASN A 241 -11.86 5.87 -4.68
C ASN A 241 -12.03 4.40 -4.26
N LEU A 242 -10.98 3.58 -4.38
CA LEU A 242 -11.00 2.20 -3.91
C LEU A 242 -10.99 2.12 -2.37
N SER A 243 -10.33 3.07 -1.69
CA SER A 243 -10.17 3.03 -0.24
C SER A 243 -11.49 3.25 0.52
N MET A 244 -12.38 4.12 0.04
CA MET A 244 -13.68 4.36 0.70
C MET A 244 -14.67 3.20 0.51
N ALA A 245 -14.63 2.52 -0.65
CA ALA A 245 -15.46 1.35 -0.91
C ALA A 245 -14.96 0.08 -0.19
N ASP A 246 -13.64 -0.06 -0.01
CA ASP A 246 -13.03 -1.17 0.74
C ASP A 246 -13.07 -1.00 2.26
N LEU A 247 -13.35 0.21 2.76
CA LEU A 247 -13.56 0.43 4.20
C LEU A 247 -14.89 -0.16 4.72
N ASN A 248 -15.68 -0.80 3.85
CA ASN A 248 -16.58 -1.91 4.22
C ASN A 248 -15.74 -3.12 4.67
N MET A 249 -14.99 -2.93 5.76
CA MET A 249 -14.07 -3.90 6.35
C MET A 249 -14.83 -5.19 6.65
N THR A 250 -14.63 -6.16 5.76
CA THR A 250 -15.56 -7.25 5.46
C THR A 250 -15.73 -8.23 6.62
N PRO A 251 -16.99 -8.62 6.88
CA PRO A 251 -17.41 -9.85 6.26
C PRO A 251 -18.38 -9.55 5.11
N LYS A 252 -19.41 -8.73 5.34
CA LYS A 252 -20.51 -8.40 4.42
C LYS A 252 -20.13 -7.34 3.36
N VAL A 253 -19.33 -7.61 2.33
CA VAL A 253 -19.83 -8.10 1.03
C VAL A 253 -20.51 -9.48 1.10
N GLN A 254 -20.13 -10.34 2.06
CA GLN A 254 -20.79 -11.58 2.50
C GLN A 254 -22.31 -11.56 2.79
N VAL A 255 -23.05 -10.44 2.72
CA VAL A 255 -24.54 -10.49 2.73
C VAL A 255 -25.23 -9.83 1.55
N ASP A 256 -24.53 -9.04 0.75
CA ASP A 256 -25.09 -8.59 -0.53
C ASP A 256 -25.18 -9.72 -1.57
N GLN A 257 -24.63 -10.92 -1.30
CA GLN A 257 -24.71 -12.08 -2.21
C GLN A 257 -25.40 -13.33 -1.61
N GLY A 258 -26.03 -13.24 -0.43
CA GLY A 258 -26.52 -14.43 0.32
C GLY A 258 -27.77 -14.23 1.16
N ILE A 259 -28.90 -13.95 0.50
CA ILE A 259 -30.24 -14.54 0.67
C ILE A 259 -30.61 -15.13 2.06
N GLN A 260 -31.64 -14.51 2.66
CA GLN A 260 -32.73 -15.05 3.51
C GLN A 260 -32.43 -16.20 4.48
N MET A 261 -32.63 -15.93 5.78
CA MET A 261 -33.45 -16.80 6.64
C MET A 261 -33.87 -16.04 7.90
N GLY A 262 -35.10 -15.52 7.85
CA GLY A 262 -36.02 -15.40 8.98
C GLY A 262 -35.69 -14.42 10.10
N GLN A 263 -36.18 -13.18 10.01
CA GLN A 263 -36.81 -12.49 11.13
C GLN A 263 -37.76 -11.40 10.60
N LEU A 264 -39.06 -11.67 10.76
CA LEU A 264 -40.17 -10.75 10.48
C LEU A 264 -40.25 -9.74 11.64
N ASN A 265 -40.29 -8.42 11.33
CA ASN A 265 -41.17 -7.39 11.94
C ASN A 265 -40.64 -5.93 11.94
N ASP A 266 -39.44 -5.62 11.44
CA ASP A 266 -38.90 -4.23 11.51
C ASP A 266 -38.94 -3.43 10.18
N GLU A 267 -39.42 -4.01 9.07
CA GLU A 267 -39.39 -3.32 7.75
C GLU A 267 -40.37 -2.15 7.59
N ASP A 268 -41.43 -2.06 8.39
CA ASP A 268 -42.43 -0.99 8.22
C ASP A 268 -41.95 0.36 8.78
N ALA A 269 -41.17 0.33 9.86
CA ALA A 269 -40.63 1.55 10.48
C ALA A 269 -39.51 2.19 9.63
N ASP A 270 -38.71 1.38 8.93
CA ASP A 270 -37.62 1.89 8.08
C ASP A 270 -38.11 2.35 6.70
N LYS A 271 -39.18 1.74 6.16
CA LYS A 271 -39.85 2.23 4.95
C LYS A 271 -40.54 3.57 5.20
N GLU A 272 -41.20 3.75 6.36
CA GLU A 272 -41.80 5.03 6.73
C GLU A 272 -40.75 6.13 6.89
N LYS A 273 -39.62 5.85 7.56
CA LYS A 273 -38.52 6.84 7.70
C LYS A 273 -37.88 7.21 6.37
N MET A 274 -37.70 6.26 5.45
CA MET A 274 -37.16 6.53 4.12
C MET A 274 -38.14 7.32 3.24
N LEU A 275 -39.44 7.03 3.33
CA LEU A 275 -40.48 7.82 2.66
C LEU A 275 -40.55 9.25 3.23
N GLU A 276 -40.46 9.41 4.55
CA GLU A 276 -40.47 10.73 5.19
C GLU A 276 -39.22 11.55 4.81
N TYR A 277 -38.05 10.90 4.71
CA TYR A 277 -36.82 11.53 4.22
C TYR A 277 -36.93 11.95 2.74
N GLN A 278 -37.51 11.10 1.88
CA GLN A 278 -37.74 11.44 0.48
C GLN A 278 -38.71 12.62 0.32
N GLN A 279 -39.76 12.69 1.14
CA GLN A 279 -40.71 13.82 1.15
C GLN A 279 -40.07 15.13 1.67
N ARG A 280 -39.18 15.04 2.66
CA ARG A 280 -38.39 16.21 3.11
C ARG A 280 -37.39 16.67 2.04
N MET A 281 -36.79 15.73 1.32
CA MET A 281 -35.89 16.06 0.20
C MET A 281 -36.65 16.73 -0.96
N SER A 282 -37.83 16.22 -1.33
CA SER A 282 -38.64 16.80 -2.41
C SER A 282 -39.14 18.20 -2.06
N SER A 283 -39.63 18.39 -0.83
CA SER A 283 -40.08 19.72 -0.37
C SER A 283 -38.95 20.75 -0.31
N ASN A 284 -37.73 20.33 0.05
CA ASN A 284 -36.56 21.21 -0.01
C ASN A 284 -36.17 21.58 -1.45
N LEU A 285 -36.30 20.64 -2.40
CA LEU A 285 -36.06 20.91 -3.81
C LEU A 285 -37.10 21.87 -4.42
N ASP A 286 -38.37 21.74 -4.02
CA ASP A 286 -39.42 22.67 -4.43
C ASP A 286 -39.19 24.08 -3.86
N GLN A 287 -38.79 24.19 -2.60
CA GLN A 287 -38.41 25.47 -2.00
C GLN A 287 -37.20 26.10 -2.69
N LEU A 288 -36.19 25.30 -3.06
CA LEU A 288 -35.03 25.78 -3.81
C LEU A 288 -35.44 26.29 -5.20
N ARG A 289 -36.34 25.56 -5.88
CA ARG A 289 -36.90 25.97 -7.17
C ARG A 289 -37.65 27.30 -7.08
N ASP A 290 -38.41 27.51 -6.01
CA ASP A 290 -39.10 28.78 -5.74
C ASP A 290 -38.14 29.93 -5.41
N GLN A 291 -37.05 29.65 -4.70
CA GLN A 291 -36.01 30.66 -4.47
C GLN A 291 -35.29 31.05 -5.76
N ILE A 292 -35.00 30.07 -6.62
CA ILE A 292 -34.39 30.32 -7.94
C ILE A 292 -35.33 31.09 -8.85
N SER A 293 -36.63 30.76 -8.86
CA SER A 293 -37.61 31.50 -9.68
C SER A 293 -37.74 32.95 -9.23
N ARG A 294 -37.78 33.20 -7.91
CA ARG A 294 -37.76 34.56 -7.33
C ARG A 294 -36.44 35.29 -7.61
N SER A 295 -35.32 34.59 -7.56
CA SER A 295 -34.01 35.17 -7.88
C SER A 295 -33.96 35.57 -9.35
N ARG A 296 -34.43 34.73 -10.27
CA ARG A 296 -34.52 35.06 -11.70
C ARG A 296 -35.45 36.24 -11.96
N ALA A 297 -36.60 36.29 -11.29
CA ALA A 297 -37.52 37.42 -11.40
C ALA A 297 -36.88 38.74 -10.91
N ARG A 298 -36.09 38.71 -9.83
CA ARG A 298 -35.32 39.89 -9.38
C ARG A 298 -34.22 40.28 -10.35
N VAL A 299 -33.47 39.32 -10.89
CA VAL A 299 -32.43 39.58 -11.89
C VAL A 299 -33.02 40.18 -13.17
N SER A 300 -34.20 39.74 -13.59
CA SER A 300 -34.90 40.35 -14.74
C SER A 300 -35.51 41.72 -14.46
N GLN A 301 -35.68 42.09 -13.18
CA GLN A 301 -36.18 43.41 -12.75
C GLN A 301 -35.04 44.37 -12.39
N ASP A 302 -33.78 43.92 -12.53
CA ASP A 302 -32.61 44.73 -12.25
C ASP A 302 -32.40 45.74 -13.39
N SER A 303 -32.53 47.03 -13.07
CA SER A 303 -32.56 48.11 -14.07
C SER A 303 -31.27 48.20 -14.89
N VAL A 304 -30.14 47.85 -14.27
CA VAL A 304 -28.83 47.85 -14.92
C VAL A 304 -28.73 46.78 -16.00
N LEU A 305 -29.37 45.63 -15.80
CA LEU A 305 -29.32 44.50 -16.73
C LEU A 305 -30.30 44.71 -17.90
N SER A 306 -31.42 45.41 -17.68
CA SER A 306 -32.32 45.85 -18.76
C SER A 306 -31.71 46.95 -19.62
N GLU A 307 -30.93 47.88 -19.03
CA GLU A 307 -30.18 48.89 -19.77
C GLU A 307 -29.11 48.23 -20.66
N TYR A 308 -28.35 47.26 -20.12
CA TYR A 308 -27.34 46.52 -20.89
C TYR A 308 -27.91 45.67 -22.04
N MET A 309 -29.10 45.06 -21.85
CA MET A 309 -29.79 44.30 -22.90
C MET A 309 -30.42 45.22 -23.97
N GLN A 310 -30.75 46.47 -23.63
CA GLN A 310 -31.21 47.47 -24.60
C GLN A 310 -30.04 48.01 -25.43
N ASP A 311 -28.88 48.25 -24.80
CA ASP A 311 -27.67 48.69 -25.49
C ASP A 311 -27.16 47.62 -26.49
N GLU A 312 -27.18 46.32 -26.12
CA GLU A 312 -26.83 45.23 -27.07
C GLU A 312 -27.82 45.09 -28.25
N ALA A 313 -29.09 45.48 -28.06
CA ALA A 313 -30.09 45.44 -29.14
C ALA A 313 -29.96 46.63 -30.09
N GLU A 314 -29.53 47.80 -29.62
CA GLU A 314 -29.30 49.00 -30.45
C GLU A 314 -27.99 48.91 -31.26
N GLU A 315 -26.97 48.19 -30.77
CA GLU A 315 -25.70 48.00 -31.50
C GLU A 315 -25.78 46.95 -32.63
N GLY A 316 -26.88 46.18 -32.74
CA GLY A 316 -27.07 45.12 -33.74
C GLY A 316 -27.70 45.53 -35.08
N GLU A 317 -28.27 46.74 -35.19
CA GLU A 317 -29.01 47.20 -36.38
C GLU A 317 -28.29 48.30 -37.18
N PHE A 318 -27.03 48.15 -37.59
CA PHE A 318 -26.52 48.91 -38.75
C PHE A 318 -25.31 48.21 -39.37
N ILE A 319 -25.49 47.61 -40.56
CA ILE A 319 -24.64 47.68 -41.78
C ILE A 319 -25.36 46.84 -42.85
N GLU A 320 -26.26 47.47 -43.61
CA GLU A 320 -26.59 47.02 -44.98
C GLU A 320 -25.74 47.87 -45.93
N VAL A 321 -24.66 47.29 -46.47
CA VAL A 321 -23.91 47.91 -47.57
C VAL A 321 -24.73 47.72 -48.85
N LYS A 322 -25.36 48.80 -49.32
CA LYS A 322 -25.94 48.91 -50.65
C LYS A 322 -24.86 48.76 -51.71
N ALA A 323 -25.03 47.80 -52.62
CA ALA A 323 -24.36 47.77 -53.91
C ALA A 323 -25.35 48.25 -54.97
N ASP A 324 -25.23 49.51 -55.39
CA ASP A 324 -25.96 50.06 -56.54
C ASP A 324 -25.18 49.79 -57.85
N ASP A 325 -25.86 49.10 -58.78
CA ASP A 325 -26.07 49.40 -60.21
C ASP A 325 -24.91 49.98 -61.05
N SER A 326 -24.58 49.56 -62.29
CA SER A 326 -25.25 48.89 -63.42
C SER A 326 -24.29 49.08 -64.65
N PRO A 327 -24.60 48.82 -65.95
CA PRO A 327 -25.35 47.75 -66.62
C PRO A 327 -24.61 47.15 -67.88
N GLU A 328 -25.19 46.08 -68.44
CA GLU A 328 -25.22 45.66 -69.87
C GLU A 328 -23.95 45.64 -70.76
N ARG A 329 -23.48 44.42 -71.09
CA ARG A 329 -23.57 43.80 -72.44
C ARG A 329 -23.07 42.36 -72.45
#